data_AF-A0A2C5Z7S6-F1
#
_entry.id   AF-A0A2C5Z7S6-F1
#
_cell.length_a   1.000
_cell.length_b   1.000
_cell.length_c   1.000
_cell.angle_alpha   90.00
_cell.angle_beta   90.00
_cell.angle_gamma   90.00
#
_symmetry.space_group_name_H-M   'P 1'
#
loop_
_entity.id
_entity.type
_entity.pdbx_description
1 polymer ?
#
loop_
_entity_poly.entity_id
_entity_poly.type
_entity_poly.pdbx_seq_one_letter_code
_entity_poly.pdbx_strand_id
1 'polypeptide(L)'
;MKPILLPSLLVSLSGLALAAAPSHDDGPRRPAHPPCRFALNWTQEQILADPRAFAADLLFWEGKFHQDEVAYNAANGMTYDGTQLDWTSGARTKKHPFSAASKEALQIMLYARAVDGSPEAARFLAPDRPSTAPDLAVAVMRTKLQTYRRFNQSYPGFGGFLPWMTTSAVNATPAWDWVNRVPALDNGELLWAVYAFVSAVEATGRPSLRRLGREWQAWFDYARTTAATVFHAGAGRVCAVSTIRDQVLPVSHPRQGYACEGAGLLDDPYEGELFTHFLHLFTALPPADKAALWRAKRAKLLSAEYRMAGLGPITVEQGYWFSSHELWKVLELPYFDVDLVRRLYRNAERARTCNSAVLRVPGLFASVNNSTDPASDSISGYISPAGIPSIASQKDQYHEVVTPYGAWPTILHDSRVGLAWWHRMVTAKKMQNPYGSTESARVDGKLVAALVTWDSKVTTVMALLGGVGDLVRRKMKTDGVYREFVAVTEREYSRVFGALKGEDVELCLPRGAIPAAGLDDFSLCPAS
;
A
#
# COMPACT_ATOMS: atom_id res chain seq x y z
N MET A 1 -89.20 -7.82 17.15
CA MET A 1 -89.41 -6.37 16.93
C MET A 1 -88.05 -5.73 16.66
N LYS A 2 -87.98 -4.92 15.60
CA LYS A 2 -86.81 -4.35 14.89
C LYS A 2 -85.47 -4.22 15.67
N PRO A 3 -84.35 -4.58 15.00
CA PRO A 3 -83.10 -3.84 15.12
C PRO A 3 -82.67 -3.23 13.77
N ILE A 4 -82.74 -1.90 13.75
CA ILE A 4 -81.76 -0.89 13.30
C ILE A 4 -80.68 -1.31 12.28
N LEU A 5 -80.74 -0.65 11.11
CA LEU A 5 -79.72 -0.55 10.08
C LEU A 5 -78.46 0.21 10.56
N LEU A 6 -77.29 -0.25 10.13
CA LEU A 6 -76.06 0.55 9.98
C LEU A 6 -75.48 0.29 8.58
N PRO A 7 -75.05 1.33 7.83
CA PRO A 7 -74.72 1.20 6.43
C PRO A 7 -73.24 0.84 6.19
N SER A 8 -73.05 0.09 5.11
CA SER A 8 -71.79 -0.31 4.51
C SER A 8 -70.94 0.88 4.08
N LEU A 9 -69.67 0.91 4.51
CA LEU A 9 -68.63 1.78 3.98
C LEU A 9 -67.69 0.94 3.10
N LEU A 10 -67.83 1.12 1.78
CA LEU A 10 -66.90 0.66 0.75
C LEU A 10 -65.63 1.52 0.81
N VAL A 11 -64.49 0.87 1.06
CA VAL A 11 -63.16 1.48 0.89
C VAL A 11 -62.68 1.17 -0.52
N SER A 12 -62.62 2.21 -1.36
CA SER A 12 -61.99 2.18 -2.68
C SER A 12 -60.46 2.28 -2.54
N LEU A 13 -59.77 1.19 -2.88
CA LEU A 13 -58.31 1.18 -3.07
C LEU A 13 -57.97 1.74 -4.46
N SER A 14 -57.60 3.02 -4.52
CA SER A 14 -57.00 3.63 -5.70
C SER A 14 -55.49 3.37 -5.67
N GLY A 15 -55.03 2.48 -6.56
CA GLY A 15 -53.60 2.25 -6.82
C GLY A 15 -52.99 3.44 -7.55
N LEU A 16 -52.08 4.14 -6.87
CA LEU A 16 -51.15 5.10 -7.50
C LEU A 16 -49.91 4.32 -7.95
N ALA A 17 -49.86 3.99 -9.23
CA ALA A 17 -48.63 3.57 -9.89
C ALA A 17 -47.72 4.80 -10.03
N LEU A 18 -46.66 4.87 -9.23
CA LEU A 18 -45.54 5.78 -9.49
C LEU A 18 -44.79 5.25 -10.72
N ALA A 19 -44.98 5.90 -11.86
CA ALA A 19 -44.08 5.76 -13.00
C ALA A 19 -42.71 6.32 -12.60
N ALA A 20 -41.71 5.45 -12.49
CA ALA A 20 -40.32 5.86 -12.37
C ALA A 20 -39.92 6.58 -13.67
N ALA A 21 -39.64 7.88 -13.58
CA ALA A 21 -39.04 8.62 -14.67
C ALA A 21 -37.64 8.05 -14.94
N PRO A 22 -37.24 7.88 -16.22
CA PRO A 22 -35.87 7.52 -16.55
C PRO A 22 -34.96 8.68 -16.13
N SER A 23 -33.96 8.37 -15.31
CA SER A 23 -32.86 9.30 -15.02
C SER A 23 -32.06 9.50 -16.31
N HIS A 24 -32.37 10.57 -17.03
CA HIS A 24 -31.50 11.10 -18.09
C HIS A 24 -30.28 11.75 -17.43
N ASP A 25 -29.25 10.94 -17.20
CA ASP A 25 -27.89 11.41 -16.93
C ASP A 25 -27.14 11.47 -18.28
N ASP A 26 -27.51 12.43 -19.13
CA ASP A 26 -26.86 12.71 -20.41
C ASP A 26 -25.66 13.66 -20.21
N GLY A 27 -24.79 13.32 -19.27
CA GLY A 27 -23.41 13.81 -19.29
C GLY A 27 -22.66 13.22 -20.50
N PRO A 28 -21.63 13.91 -21.05
CA PRO A 28 -20.82 13.34 -22.12
C PRO A 28 -20.30 11.96 -21.69
N ARG A 29 -20.70 10.95 -22.46
CA ARG A 29 -20.41 9.54 -22.20
C ARG A 29 -18.90 9.36 -22.15
N ARG A 30 -18.34 9.13 -20.95
CA ARG A 30 -16.89 9.00 -20.77
C ARG A 30 -16.34 7.90 -21.66
N PRO A 31 -15.16 8.11 -22.28
CA PRO A 31 -14.54 7.08 -23.08
C PRO A 31 -14.23 5.88 -22.19
N ALA A 32 -14.55 4.67 -22.65
CA ALA A 32 -14.23 3.45 -21.91
C ALA A 32 -12.72 3.35 -21.62
N HIS A 33 -11.90 3.83 -22.57
CA HIS A 33 -10.45 3.89 -22.51
C HIS A 33 -10.01 5.37 -22.52
N PRO A 34 -9.53 5.93 -21.40
CA PRO A 34 -8.97 7.27 -21.37
C PRO A 34 -7.65 7.34 -22.16
N PRO A 35 -7.26 8.50 -22.71
CA PRO A 35 -5.96 8.66 -23.36
C PRO A 35 -4.82 8.45 -22.36
N CYS A 36 -3.63 8.08 -22.82
CA CYS A 36 -2.49 7.83 -21.92
C CYS A 36 -2.15 9.04 -21.06
N ARG A 37 -2.11 10.22 -21.69
CA ARG A 37 -1.86 11.50 -21.03
C ARG A 37 -3.12 12.13 -20.44
N PHE A 38 -4.01 11.32 -19.84
CA PHE A 38 -5.32 11.81 -19.38
C PHE A 38 -5.25 12.92 -18.33
N ALA A 39 -4.17 13.04 -17.55
CA ALA A 39 -4.13 14.01 -16.45
C ALA A 39 -4.24 15.45 -16.93
N LEU A 40 -3.83 15.75 -18.16
CA LEU A 40 -3.97 17.08 -18.78
C LEU A 40 -5.42 17.44 -19.12
N ASN A 41 -6.31 16.44 -19.19
CA ASN A 41 -7.74 16.65 -19.46
C ASN A 41 -8.54 16.99 -18.20
N TRP A 42 -7.88 17.01 -17.04
CA TRP A 42 -8.48 17.27 -15.74
C TRP A 42 -7.91 18.56 -15.16
N THR A 43 -8.79 19.44 -14.67
CA THR A 43 -8.39 20.54 -13.79
C THR A 43 -8.46 20.11 -12.33
N GLN A 44 -7.77 20.84 -11.45
CA GLN A 44 -7.86 20.60 -10.02
C GLN A 44 -9.31 20.69 -9.52
N GLU A 45 -10.08 21.68 -9.98
CA GLU A 45 -11.48 21.88 -9.58
C GLU A 45 -12.35 20.68 -9.99
N GLN A 46 -12.14 20.13 -11.19
CA GLN A 46 -12.87 18.95 -11.66
C GLN A 46 -12.57 17.72 -10.81
N ILE A 47 -11.32 17.53 -10.39
CA ILE A 47 -10.93 16.43 -9.49
C ILE A 47 -11.55 16.60 -8.10
N LEU A 48 -11.59 17.83 -7.58
CA LEU A 48 -12.23 18.10 -6.29
C LEU A 48 -13.74 17.87 -6.34
N ALA A 49 -14.38 18.14 -7.47
CA ALA A 49 -15.81 17.92 -7.69
C ALA A 49 -16.16 16.43 -7.91
N ASP A 50 -15.36 15.71 -8.69
CA ASP A 50 -15.58 14.29 -9.02
C ASP A 50 -14.27 13.47 -8.94
N PRO A 51 -13.78 13.17 -7.72
CA PRO A 51 -12.52 12.43 -7.55
C PRO A 51 -12.62 10.99 -8.06
N ARG A 52 -13.82 10.39 -8.08
CA ARG A 52 -14.02 8.98 -8.46
C ARG A 52 -13.76 8.77 -9.94
N ALA A 53 -14.15 9.74 -10.75
CA ALA A 53 -13.90 9.74 -12.16
C ALA A 53 -12.42 9.77 -12.53
N PHE A 54 -11.70 10.71 -11.93
CA PHE A 54 -10.26 10.82 -12.11
C PHE A 54 -9.56 9.55 -11.62
N ALA A 55 -10.01 8.98 -10.50
CA ALA A 55 -9.53 7.70 -10.01
C ALA A 55 -9.79 6.54 -11.00
N ALA A 56 -10.92 6.53 -11.70
CA ALA A 56 -11.22 5.49 -12.68
C ALA A 56 -10.30 5.55 -13.92
N ASP A 57 -9.85 6.75 -14.31
CA ASP A 57 -8.85 6.93 -15.36
C ASP A 57 -7.45 6.50 -14.90
N LEU A 58 -7.09 6.88 -13.67
CA LEU A 58 -5.86 6.45 -13.00
C LEU A 58 -5.80 4.92 -12.91
N LEU A 59 -6.84 4.27 -12.38
CA LEU A 59 -6.88 2.82 -12.19
C LEU A 59 -6.76 2.05 -13.52
N PHE A 60 -7.32 2.59 -14.61
CA PHE A 60 -7.18 1.98 -15.94
C PHE A 60 -5.72 1.93 -16.39
N TRP A 61 -5.00 3.05 -16.26
CA TRP A 61 -3.61 3.15 -16.70
C TRP A 61 -2.62 2.50 -15.75
N GLU A 62 -2.83 2.62 -14.44
CA GLU A 62 -2.08 1.86 -13.44
C GLU A 62 -2.27 0.34 -13.66
N GLY A 63 -3.46 -0.09 -14.08
CA GLY A 63 -3.73 -1.48 -14.46
C GLY A 63 -2.84 -2.02 -15.57
N LYS A 64 -2.34 -1.14 -16.46
CA LYS A 64 -1.40 -1.53 -17.52
C LYS A 64 -0.03 -1.89 -16.97
N PHE A 65 0.33 -1.53 -15.74
CA PHE A 65 1.53 -2.06 -15.08
C PHE A 65 1.42 -3.58 -14.84
N HIS A 66 0.21 -4.10 -14.62
CA HIS A 66 -0.04 -5.52 -14.33
C HIS A 66 0.10 -6.41 -15.58
N GLN A 67 1.34 -6.60 -16.01
CA GLN A 67 1.69 -7.43 -17.16
C GLN A 67 2.89 -8.31 -16.85
N ASP A 68 2.93 -9.47 -17.52
CA ASP A 68 4.10 -10.33 -17.56
C ASP A 68 5.32 -9.55 -18.08
N GLU A 69 6.49 -9.78 -17.49
CA GLU A 69 7.74 -9.09 -17.84
C GLU A 69 7.68 -7.55 -17.63
N VAL A 70 6.68 -7.04 -16.89
CA VAL A 70 6.60 -5.64 -16.42
C VAL A 70 6.62 -5.61 -14.90
N ALA A 71 5.53 -6.06 -14.27
CA ALA A 71 5.34 -6.02 -12.83
C ALA A 71 5.54 -7.37 -12.15
N TYR A 72 5.35 -8.46 -12.90
CA TYR A 72 5.46 -9.82 -12.37
C TYR A 72 5.85 -10.80 -13.46
N ASN A 73 6.25 -11.99 -13.04
CA ASN A 73 6.53 -13.13 -13.90
C ASN A 73 5.31 -14.06 -13.92
N ALA A 74 4.63 -14.19 -15.05
CA ALA A 74 3.43 -15.01 -15.17
C ALA A 74 3.70 -16.51 -15.02
N ALA A 75 4.92 -16.98 -15.31
CA ALA A 75 5.27 -18.39 -15.21
C ALA A 75 5.38 -18.88 -13.76
N ASN A 76 5.76 -18.01 -12.82
CA ASN A 76 5.90 -18.36 -11.40
C ASN A 76 4.97 -17.55 -10.47
N GLY A 77 4.26 -16.54 -11.00
CA GLY A 77 3.35 -15.67 -10.28
C GLY A 77 4.02 -14.67 -9.33
N MET A 78 5.35 -14.52 -9.34
CA MET A 78 6.12 -13.64 -8.44
C MET A 78 6.23 -12.24 -9.01
N THR A 79 6.21 -11.22 -8.15
CA THR A 79 6.51 -9.84 -8.55
C THR A 79 7.97 -9.69 -9.00
N TYR A 80 8.18 -8.72 -9.89
CA TYR A 80 9.41 -7.95 -9.97
C TYR A 80 9.25 -6.71 -9.10
N ASP A 81 10.33 -6.11 -8.63
CA ASP A 81 10.30 -4.77 -8.03
C ASP A 81 9.66 -3.76 -9.00
N GLY A 82 10.09 -3.81 -10.26
CA GLY A 82 9.64 -2.91 -11.31
C GLY A 82 10.33 -3.13 -12.65
N THR A 83 10.15 -2.19 -13.57
CA THR A 83 10.85 -2.18 -14.85
C THR A 83 11.20 -0.77 -15.29
N GLN A 84 12.41 -0.62 -15.84
CA GLN A 84 12.87 0.62 -16.43
C GLN A 84 12.17 0.90 -17.75
N LEU A 85 12.01 2.18 -18.06
CA LEU A 85 11.40 2.67 -19.28
C LEU A 85 12.45 3.32 -20.17
N ASP A 86 12.37 3.07 -21.47
CA ASP A 86 13.13 3.79 -22.47
C ASP A 86 12.88 5.29 -22.34
N TRP A 87 13.95 6.07 -22.23
CA TRP A 87 13.89 7.49 -21.96
C TRP A 87 13.03 8.28 -22.96
N THR A 88 13.01 7.85 -24.23
CA THR A 88 12.29 8.56 -25.30
C THR A 88 10.85 8.08 -25.42
N SER A 89 10.67 6.77 -25.56
CA SER A 89 9.37 6.17 -25.90
C SER A 89 8.50 5.85 -24.70
N GLY A 90 9.09 5.61 -23.53
CA GLY A 90 8.38 5.09 -22.36
C GLY A 90 8.03 3.60 -22.46
N ALA A 91 8.55 2.88 -23.46
CA ALA A 91 8.44 1.43 -23.55
C ALA A 91 9.29 0.76 -22.46
N ARG A 92 8.85 -0.38 -21.93
CA ARG A 92 9.69 -1.18 -21.01
C ARG A 92 11.03 -1.58 -21.67
N THR A 93 12.12 -1.49 -20.92
CA THR A 93 13.46 -1.92 -21.37
C THR A 93 14.03 -3.00 -20.46
N LYS A 94 14.49 -2.62 -19.28
CA LYS A 94 15.19 -3.49 -18.33
C LYS A 94 14.36 -3.68 -17.09
N LYS A 95 13.78 -4.88 -16.94
CA LYS A 95 13.13 -5.28 -15.68
C LYS A 95 14.15 -5.37 -14.55
N HIS A 96 13.73 -5.05 -13.33
CA HIS A 96 14.44 -5.42 -12.12
C HIS A 96 14.16 -6.91 -11.87
N PRO A 97 15.14 -7.81 -12.04
CA PRO A 97 14.89 -9.26 -11.96
C PRO A 97 14.69 -9.75 -10.53
N PHE A 98 14.63 -8.84 -9.56
CA PHE A 98 14.48 -9.10 -8.14
C PHE A 98 13.20 -8.47 -7.59
N SER A 99 12.76 -8.93 -6.43
CA SER A 99 11.66 -8.38 -5.65
C SER A 99 11.80 -8.77 -4.17
N ALA A 100 10.84 -8.38 -3.34
CA ALA A 100 10.80 -8.71 -1.91
C ALA A 100 9.35 -8.93 -1.44
N ALA A 101 9.20 -9.41 -0.21
CA ALA A 101 7.90 -9.64 0.43
C ALA A 101 7.02 -8.37 0.48
N SER A 102 7.61 -7.17 0.51
CA SER A 102 6.93 -5.88 0.47
C SER A 102 6.12 -5.68 -0.83
N LYS A 103 6.74 -5.93 -1.99
CA LYS A 103 6.04 -5.86 -3.29
C LYS A 103 5.00 -6.97 -3.45
N GLU A 104 5.30 -8.15 -2.92
CA GLU A 104 4.35 -9.25 -2.87
C GLU A 104 3.10 -8.87 -2.07
N ALA A 105 3.25 -8.13 -0.96
CA ALA A 105 2.14 -7.65 -0.15
C ALA A 105 1.18 -6.78 -0.97
N LEU A 106 1.68 -5.77 -1.69
CA LEU A 106 0.84 -4.92 -2.58
C LEU A 106 0.06 -5.72 -3.61
N GLN A 107 0.73 -6.66 -4.27
CA GLN A 107 0.09 -7.51 -5.27
C GLN A 107 -1.02 -8.37 -4.64
N ILE A 108 -0.76 -8.97 -3.48
CA ILE A 108 -1.71 -9.84 -2.80
C ILE A 108 -2.89 -9.03 -2.23
N MET A 109 -2.65 -7.82 -1.72
CA MET A 109 -3.71 -6.91 -1.28
C MET A 109 -4.66 -6.56 -2.43
N LEU A 110 -4.11 -6.23 -3.60
CA LEU A 110 -4.89 -5.99 -4.82
C LEU A 110 -5.73 -7.22 -5.19
N TYR A 111 -5.14 -8.41 -5.12
CA TYR A 111 -5.85 -9.66 -5.39
C TYR A 111 -6.93 -9.99 -4.37
N ALA A 112 -6.71 -9.66 -3.09
CA ALA A 112 -7.74 -9.78 -2.05
C ALA A 112 -8.96 -8.92 -2.40
N ARG A 113 -8.74 -7.66 -2.83
CA ARG A 113 -9.81 -6.76 -3.27
C ARG A 113 -10.53 -7.24 -4.53
N ALA A 114 -9.79 -7.78 -5.50
CA ALA A 114 -10.39 -8.37 -6.69
C ALA A 114 -11.29 -9.57 -6.35
N VAL A 115 -10.85 -10.45 -5.44
CA VAL A 115 -11.63 -11.61 -4.99
C VAL A 115 -12.85 -11.20 -4.15
N ASP A 116 -12.73 -10.16 -3.33
CA ASP A 116 -13.85 -9.59 -2.56
C ASP A 116 -14.85 -8.83 -3.47
N GLY A 117 -14.55 -8.68 -4.77
CA GLY A 117 -15.47 -8.15 -5.78
C GLY A 117 -15.41 -6.64 -6.01
N SER A 118 -14.29 -5.98 -5.66
CA SER A 118 -14.12 -4.53 -5.86
C SER A 118 -14.18 -4.15 -7.36
N PRO A 119 -15.09 -3.22 -7.75
CA PRO A 119 -15.12 -2.65 -9.10
C PRO A 119 -13.83 -1.90 -9.46
N GLU A 120 -13.20 -1.24 -8.50
CA GLU A 120 -11.94 -0.51 -8.66
C GLU A 120 -10.78 -1.47 -8.94
N ALA A 121 -10.69 -2.57 -8.20
CA ALA A 121 -9.71 -3.62 -8.47
C ALA A 121 -9.95 -4.27 -9.86
N ALA A 122 -11.22 -4.41 -10.27
CA ALA A 122 -11.55 -4.91 -11.60
C ALA A 122 -11.21 -3.90 -12.72
N ARG A 123 -11.38 -2.60 -12.49
CA ARG A 123 -10.93 -1.53 -13.40
C ARG A 123 -9.42 -1.57 -13.62
N PHE A 124 -8.66 -1.92 -12.59
CA PHE A 124 -7.21 -2.13 -12.69
C PHE A 124 -6.86 -3.45 -13.42
N LEU A 125 -7.38 -4.58 -12.97
CA LEU A 125 -6.94 -5.91 -13.44
C LEU A 125 -7.53 -6.34 -14.79
N ALA A 126 -8.78 -6.00 -15.04
CA ALA A 126 -9.52 -6.47 -16.21
C ALA A 126 -10.55 -5.41 -16.68
N PRO A 127 -10.11 -4.19 -17.04
CA PRO A 127 -11.00 -3.07 -17.38
C PRO A 127 -12.03 -3.40 -18.47
N ASP A 128 -11.64 -4.24 -19.43
CA ASP A 128 -12.49 -4.59 -20.58
C ASP A 128 -13.45 -5.75 -20.25
N ARG A 129 -13.14 -6.54 -19.21
CA ARG A 129 -13.95 -7.68 -18.74
C ARG A 129 -13.94 -7.76 -17.21
N PRO A 130 -14.57 -6.81 -16.49
CA PRO A 130 -14.46 -6.70 -15.03
C PRO A 130 -14.82 -7.99 -14.27
N SER A 131 -15.79 -8.77 -14.78
CA SER A 131 -16.21 -10.04 -14.17
C SER A 131 -15.12 -11.11 -14.12
N THR A 132 -14.03 -10.97 -14.89
CA THR A 132 -12.91 -11.92 -14.92
C THR A 132 -11.79 -11.57 -13.92
N ALA A 133 -11.81 -10.39 -13.30
CA ALA A 133 -10.78 -9.96 -12.37
C ALA A 133 -10.57 -10.91 -11.16
N PRO A 134 -11.63 -11.46 -10.52
CA PRO A 134 -11.45 -12.44 -9.43
C PRO A 134 -10.73 -13.71 -9.91
N ASP A 135 -11.07 -14.20 -11.10
CA ASP A 135 -10.50 -15.46 -11.62
C ASP A 135 -9.03 -15.26 -12.05
N LEU A 136 -8.67 -14.08 -12.57
CA LEU A 136 -7.27 -13.70 -12.84
C LEU A 136 -6.44 -13.69 -11.54
N ALA A 137 -6.94 -13.01 -10.50
CA ALA A 137 -6.29 -12.95 -9.19
C ALA A 137 -6.10 -14.34 -8.59
N VAL A 138 -7.13 -15.19 -8.62
CA VAL A 138 -7.09 -16.58 -8.14
C VAL A 138 -6.07 -17.42 -8.91
N ALA A 139 -5.97 -17.25 -10.24
CA ALA A 139 -5.02 -17.98 -11.06
C ALA A 139 -3.57 -17.63 -10.67
N VAL A 140 -3.25 -16.34 -10.56
CA VAL A 140 -1.91 -15.89 -10.14
C VAL A 140 -1.59 -16.36 -8.72
N MET A 141 -2.53 -16.24 -7.78
CA MET A 141 -2.34 -16.69 -6.40
C MET A 141 -2.11 -18.19 -6.27
N ARG A 142 -2.67 -19.00 -7.17
CA ARG A 142 -2.39 -20.44 -7.21
C ARG A 142 -0.95 -20.71 -7.66
N THR A 143 -0.50 -20.06 -8.74
CA THR A 143 0.87 -20.20 -9.25
C THR A 143 1.89 -19.71 -8.23
N LYS A 144 1.64 -18.55 -7.62
CA LYS A 144 2.49 -17.94 -6.59
C LYS A 144 2.69 -18.88 -5.39
N LEU A 145 1.62 -19.49 -4.88
CA LEU A 145 1.74 -20.42 -3.75
C LEU A 145 2.61 -21.64 -4.08
N GLN A 146 2.52 -22.15 -5.31
CA GLN A 146 3.39 -23.25 -5.74
C GLN A 146 4.86 -22.83 -5.74
N THR A 147 5.15 -21.60 -6.18
CA THR A 147 6.50 -21.03 -6.15
C THR A 147 7.00 -20.86 -4.71
N TYR A 148 6.17 -20.35 -3.80
CA TYR A 148 6.51 -20.23 -2.37
C TYR A 148 6.83 -21.59 -1.75
N ARG A 149 6.07 -22.62 -2.10
CA ARG A 149 6.32 -23.99 -1.63
C ARG A 149 7.65 -24.55 -2.16
N ARG A 150 7.96 -24.35 -3.45
CA ARG A 150 9.25 -24.76 -4.02
C ARG A 150 10.42 -24.00 -3.38
N PHE A 151 10.25 -22.70 -3.13
CA PHE A 151 11.22 -21.88 -2.41
C PHE A 151 11.48 -22.45 -1.01
N ASN A 152 10.43 -22.66 -0.21
CA ASN A 152 10.55 -23.20 1.14
C ASN A 152 11.14 -24.62 1.18
N GLN A 153 10.86 -25.45 0.16
CA GLN A 153 11.48 -26.78 0.03
C GLN A 153 12.99 -26.70 -0.23
N SER A 154 13.42 -25.72 -1.03
CA SER A 154 14.84 -25.53 -1.39
C SER A 154 15.63 -24.79 -0.32
N TYR A 155 14.95 -23.89 0.41
CA TYR A 155 15.55 -23.00 1.40
C TYR A 155 14.73 -23.00 2.71
N PRO A 156 14.60 -24.15 3.40
CA PRO A 156 13.74 -24.28 4.58
C PRO A 156 14.26 -23.49 5.79
N GLY A 157 15.50 -23.00 5.77
CA GLY A 157 16.05 -22.14 6.83
C GLY A 157 15.41 -20.76 6.89
N PHE A 158 14.72 -20.32 5.84
CA PHE A 158 13.89 -19.11 5.90
C PHE A 158 12.59 -19.32 6.68
N GLY A 159 12.21 -20.55 7.04
CA GLY A 159 11.05 -20.80 7.89
C GLY A 159 9.72 -20.31 7.33
N GLY A 160 9.57 -20.29 6.00
CA GLY A 160 8.36 -19.82 5.31
C GLY A 160 8.37 -18.32 4.96
N PHE A 161 9.34 -17.56 5.45
CA PHE A 161 9.55 -16.15 5.10
C PHE A 161 10.31 -16.01 3.78
N LEU A 162 10.28 -14.81 3.21
CA LEU A 162 10.97 -14.50 1.96
C LEU A 162 12.08 -13.47 2.21
N PRO A 163 13.31 -13.70 1.71
CA PRO A 163 14.31 -12.65 1.59
C PRO A 163 13.93 -11.69 0.43
N TRP A 164 14.82 -10.77 0.10
CA TRP A 164 14.84 -10.29 -1.28
C TRP A 164 15.25 -11.44 -2.21
N MET A 165 14.55 -11.57 -3.33
CA MET A 165 14.63 -12.73 -4.21
C MET A 165 14.88 -12.31 -5.64
N THR A 166 15.62 -13.11 -6.40
CA THR A 166 15.55 -13.12 -7.87
C THR A 166 14.33 -13.91 -8.32
N THR A 167 13.48 -13.32 -9.14
CA THR A 167 12.16 -13.85 -9.54
C THR A 167 12.00 -14.05 -11.06
N SER A 168 13.06 -13.82 -11.84
CA SER A 168 13.05 -13.97 -13.30
C SER A 168 12.99 -15.43 -13.78
N ALA A 169 13.45 -16.39 -12.97
CA ALA A 169 13.39 -17.82 -13.28
C ALA A 169 12.14 -18.48 -12.68
N VAL A 170 11.78 -19.69 -13.16
CA VAL A 170 10.63 -20.46 -12.65
C VAL A 170 10.71 -20.73 -11.13
N ASN A 171 11.93 -20.90 -10.62
CA ASN A 171 12.20 -21.02 -9.20
C ASN A 171 12.80 -19.71 -8.69
N ALA A 172 12.16 -19.12 -7.68
CA ALA A 172 12.72 -17.99 -6.97
C ALA A 172 13.96 -18.44 -6.18
N THR A 173 14.96 -17.58 -6.09
CA THR A 173 16.18 -17.79 -5.30
C THR A 173 16.48 -16.53 -4.51
N PRO A 174 17.15 -16.60 -3.34
CA PRO A 174 17.60 -15.40 -2.65
C PRO A 174 18.45 -14.54 -3.57
N ALA A 175 18.28 -13.22 -3.54
CA ALA A 175 19.22 -12.31 -4.17
C ALA A 175 20.62 -12.51 -3.58
N TRP A 176 21.66 -12.22 -4.34
CA TRP A 176 23.05 -12.54 -3.97
C TRP A 176 23.46 -11.94 -2.63
N ASP A 177 23.00 -10.72 -2.35
CA ASP A 177 23.22 -9.96 -1.12
C ASP A 177 22.27 -10.39 0.01
N TRP A 178 21.27 -11.22 -0.26
CA TRP A 178 20.28 -11.70 0.72
C TRP A 178 20.32 -13.21 0.97
N VAL A 179 21.36 -13.89 0.48
CA VAL A 179 21.67 -15.26 0.90
C VAL A 179 21.83 -15.28 2.41
N ASN A 180 21.13 -16.20 3.08
CA ASN A 180 21.15 -16.33 4.55
C ASN A 180 20.69 -15.08 5.33
N ARG A 181 19.92 -14.17 4.72
CA ARG A 181 19.42 -12.94 5.38
C ARG A 181 17.94 -12.77 5.10
N VAL A 182 17.15 -12.46 6.12
CA VAL A 182 15.70 -12.29 5.95
C VAL A 182 15.19 -11.07 6.69
N PRO A 183 14.44 -10.16 6.03
CA PRO A 183 13.92 -8.96 6.66
C PRO A 183 12.56 -9.23 7.33
N ALA A 184 12.38 -8.77 8.56
CA ALA A 184 11.11 -8.91 9.27
C ALA A 184 10.06 -7.90 8.78
N LEU A 185 10.48 -6.70 8.35
CA LEU A 185 9.59 -5.62 7.90
C LEU A 185 8.76 -6.06 6.70
N ASP A 186 9.42 -6.42 5.60
CA ASP A 186 8.76 -6.85 4.35
C ASP A 186 7.85 -8.08 4.57
N ASN A 187 8.26 -8.99 5.45
CA ASN A 187 7.45 -10.18 5.75
C ASN A 187 6.25 -9.83 6.64
N GLY A 188 6.33 -8.79 7.47
CA GLY A 188 5.19 -8.26 8.22
C GLY A 188 4.06 -7.84 7.28
N GLU A 189 4.40 -7.09 6.23
CA GLU A 189 3.48 -6.68 5.17
C GLU A 189 2.88 -7.89 4.44
N LEU A 190 3.73 -8.82 3.99
CA LEU A 190 3.26 -10.01 3.28
C LEU A 190 2.27 -10.86 4.10
N LEU A 191 2.52 -11.05 5.40
CA LEU A 191 1.68 -11.88 6.25
C LEU A 191 0.25 -11.33 6.37
N TRP A 192 0.10 -10.02 6.54
CA TRP A 192 -1.21 -9.39 6.68
C TRP A 192 -1.94 -9.28 5.34
N ALA A 193 -1.23 -9.06 4.24
CA ALA A 193 -1.78 -9.18 2.88
C ALA A 193 -2.34 -10.59 2.61
N VAL A 194 -1.60 -11.64 2.96
CA VAL A 194 -2.09 -13.03 2.83
C VAL A 194 -3.29 -13.29 3.73
N TYR A 195 -3.27 -12.79 4.97
CA TYR A 195 -4.39 -12.89 5.90
C TYR A 195 -5.66 -12.23 5.34
N ALA A 196 -5.52 -11.06 4.70
CA ALA A 196 -6.62 -10.40 3.99
C ALA A 196 -7.13 -11.22 2.80
N PHE A 197 -6.24 -11.79 1.99
CA PHE A 197 -6.62 -12.64 0.86
C PHE A 197 -7.40 -13.88 1.31
N VAL A 198 -6.95 -14.55 2.38
CA VAL A 198 -7.69 -15.68 2.97
C VAL A 198 -9.07 -15.22 3.42
N SER A 199 -9.18 -14.08 4.10
CA SER A 199 -10.48 -13.52 4.50
C SER A 199 -11.40 -13.26 3.30
N ALA A 200 -10.87 -12.72 2.20
CA ALA A 200 -11.65 -12.44 1.00
C ALA A 200 -12.16 -13.74 0.37
N VAL A 201 -11.29 -14.73 0.19
CA VAL A 201 -11.65 -16.05 -0.35
C VAL A 201 -12.73 -16.73 0.48
N GLU A 202 -12.58 -16.74 1.80
CA GLU A 202 -13.54 -17.34 2.74
C GLU A 202 -14.92 -16.69 2.62
N ALA A 203 -14.96 -15.36 2.51
CA ALA A 203 -16.19 -14.59 2.41
C ALA A 203 -16.96 -14.83 1.09
N THR A 204 -16.30 -15.25 0.02
CA THR A 204 -17.00 -15.57 -1.24
C THR A 204 -17.97 -16.75 -1.11
N GLY A 205 -17.77 -17.65 -0.14
CA GLY A 205 -18.53 -18.90 -0.02
C GLY A 205 -18.35 -19.89 -1.18
N ARG A 206 -17.55 -19.57 -2.21
CA ARG A 206 -17.40 -20.37 -3.44
C ARG A 206 -16.67 -21.69 -3.15
N PRO A 207 -17.30 -22.86 -3.36
CA PRO A 207 -16.67 -24.16 -3.09
C PRO A 207 -15.35 -24.39 -3.80
N SER A 208 -15.21 -23.85 -5.02
CA SER A 208 -14.00 -23.94 -5.85
C SER A 208 -12.80 -23.20 -5.28
N LEU A 209 -13.01 -22.15 -4.49
CA LEU A 209 -11.95 -21.33 -3.90
C LEU A 209 -11.56 -21.79 -2.49
N ARG A 210 -12.41 -22.55 -1.80
CA ARG A 210 -12.15 -23.07 -0.44
C ARG A 210 -10.81 -23.78 -0.32
N ARG A 211 -10.41 -24.55 -1.34
CA ARG A 211 -9.11 -25.24 -1.34
C ARG A 211 -7.95 -24.24 -1.33
N LEU A 212 -7.99 -23.24 -2.20
CA LEU A 212 -6.93 -22.23 -2.29
C LEU A 212 -6.81 -21.43 -0.99
N GLY A 213 -7.94 -21.03 -0.39
CA GLY A 213 -7.94 -20.32 0.91
C GLY A 213 -7.27 -21.14 2.01
N ARG A 214 -7.61 -22.44 2.14
CA ARG A 214 -6.94 -23.35 3.10
C ARG A 214 -5.46 -23.55 2.82
N GLU A 215 -5.07 -23.62 1.55
CA GLU A 215 -3.68 -23.83 1.17
C GLU A 215 -2.79 -22.61 1.47
N TRP A 216 -3.33 -21.39 1.34
CA TRP A 216 -2.66 -20.15 1.78
C TRP A 216 -2.68 -19.99 3.31
N GLN A 217 -3.78 -20.35 3.98
CA GLN A 217 -3.84 -20.40 5.45
C GLN A 217 -2.76 -21.34 6.00
N ALA A 218 -2.53 -22.49 5.38
CA ALA A 218 -1.48 -23.42 5.79
C ALA A 218 -0.06 -22.83 5.66
N TRP A 219 0.20 -21.99 4.65
CA TRP A 219 1.47 -21.27 4.54
C TRP A 219 1.60 -20.21 5.65
N PHE A 220 0.54 -19.45 5.92
CA PHE A 220 0.50 -18.47 7.00
C PHE A 220 0.72 -19.12 8.38
N ASP A 221 0.06 -20.25 8.63
CA ASP A 221 0.18 -21.01 9.87
C ASP A 221 1.60 -21.57 10.05
N TYR A 222 2.29 -21.96 8.96
CA TYR A 222 3.68 -22.37 9.05
C TYR A 222 4.59 -21.20 9.48
N ALA A 223 4.45 -20.03 8.86
CA ALA A 223 5.19 -18.82 9.25
C ALA A 223 4.95 -18.44 10.72
N ARG A 224 3.71 -18.60 11.21
CA ARG A 224 3.37 -18.41 12.62
C ARG A 224 4.20 -19.29 13.56
N THR A 225 4.50 -20.54 13.18
CA THR A 225 5.29 -21.47 14.03
C THR A 225 6.78 -21.14 14.10
N THR A 226 7.32 -20.43 13.11
CA THR A 226 8.76 -20.18 12.96
C THR A 226 9.15 -18.74 13.32
N ALA A 227 8.21 -17.79 13.28
CA ALA A 227 8.47 -16.36 13.45
C ALA A 227 9.28 -16.00 14.70
N ALA A 228 8.90 -16.53 15.86
CA ALA A 228 9.60 -16.25 17.11
C ALA A 228 11.04 -16.79 17.06
N THR A 229 11.24 -18.00 16.54
CA THR A 229 12.57 -18.61 16.40
C THR A 229 13.48 -17.81 15.46
N VAL A 230 12.93 -17.31 14.35
CA VAL A 230 13.71 -16.62 13.31
C VAL A 230 14.03 -15.17 13.71
N PHE A 231 13.12 -14.46 14.38
CA PHE A 231 13.22 -13.00 14.53
C PHE A 231 13.20 -12.46 15.96
N HIS A 232 12.71 -13.20 16.94
CA HIS A 232 12.61 -12.70 18.31
C HIS A 232 13.90 -12.98 19.10
N ALA A 233 14.70 -11.94 19.31
CA ALA A 233 15.97 -12.00 20.04
C ALA A 233 15.82 -11.86 21.57
N GLY A 234 14.60 -12.02 22.09
CA GLY A 234 14.28 -11.90 23.51
C GLY A 234 14.18 -10.46 24.00
N ALA A 235 13.58 -10.29 25.19
CA ALA A 235 13.40 -9.00 25.85
C ALA A 235 12.68 -7.94 24.99
N GLY A 236 11.77 -8.38 24.11
CA GLY A 236 11.03 -7.49 23.21
C GLY A 236 11.81 -7.04 21.98
N ARG A 237 13.07 -7.48 21.80
CA ARG A 237 13.88 -7.16 20.63
C ARG A 237 13.48 -8.06 19.46
N VAL A 238 13.12 -7.44 18.34
CA VAL A 238 12.79 -8.10 17.08
C VAL A 238 13.81 -7.67 16.05
N CYS A 239 14.52 -8.62 15.45
CA CYS A 239 15.53 -8.32 14.44
C CYS A 239 14.89 -7.63 13.22
N ALA A 240 15.43 -6.49 12.78
CA ALA A 240 15.03 -5.90 11.51
C ALA A 240 15.40 -6.83 10.34
N VAL A 241 16.62 -7.38 10.41
CA VAL A 241 17.10 -8.45 9.55
C VAL A 241 17.67 -9.55 10.44
N SER A 242 17.28 -10.80 10.17
CA SER A 242 17.88 -11.97 10.80
C SER A 242 18.91 -12.60 9.87
N THR A 243 20.11 -12.85 10.40
CA THR A 243 21.10 -13.73 9.76
C THR A 243 20.76 -15.19 10.08
N ILE A 244 20.80 -16.03 9.05
CA ILE A 244 20.52 -17.47 9.12
C ILE A 244 21.86 -18.19 8.99
N ARG A 245 22.13 -19.20 9.81
CA ARG A 245 23.41 -19.90 9.71
C ARG A 245 23.58 -20.60 8.36
N ASP A 246 22.52 -21.28 7.91
CA ASP A 246 22.48 -21.95 6.62
C ASP A 246 21.04 -22.10 6.12
N GLN A 247 20.67 -21.37 5.07
CA GLN A 247 19.32 -21.37 4.50
C GLN A 247 18.84 -22.73 3.97
N VAL A 248 19.74 -23.69 3.69
CA VAL A 248 19.32 -25.03 3.23
C VAL A 248 18.98 -25.97 4.39
N LEU A 249 19.37 -25.63 5.63
CA LEU A 249 19.02 -26.42 6.80
C LEU A 249 17.62 -26.04 7.31
N PRO A 250 16.75 -27.02 7.64
CA PRO A 250 15.45 -26.71 8.25
C PRO A 250 15.57 -25.91 9.55
N VAL A 251 14.52 -25.15 9.89
CA VAL A 251 14.49 -24.33 11.11
C VAL A 251 14.83 -25.12 12.38
N SER A 252 14.37 -26.36 12.47
CA SER A 252 14.57 -27.26 13.62
C SER A 252 15.89 -28.04 13.58
N HIS A 253 16.72 -27.87 12.55
CA HIS A 253 17.95 -28.64 12.41
C HIS A 253 18.94 -28.26 13.53
N PRO A 254 19.62 -29.22 14.21
CA PRO A 254 20.48 -28.92 15.36
C PRO A 254 21.66 -27.97 15.07
N ARG A 255 22.13 -27.96 13.82
CA ARG A 255 23.16 -27.01 13.35
C ARG A 255 22.59 -25.65 12.94
N GLN A 256 21.28 -25.46 12.83
CA GLN A 256 20.70 -24.18 12.44
C GLN A 256 20.87 -23.13 13.56
N GLY A 257 20.89 -21.86 13.20
CA GLY A 257 20.92 -20.75 14.15
C GLY A 257 20.44 -19.45 13.51
N TYR A 258 19.94 -18.55 14.35
CA TYR A 258 19.44 -17.23 13.96
C TYR A 258 20.00 -16.17 14.89
N ALA A 259 20.32 -15.01 14.34
CA ALA A 259 20.77 -13.84 15.10
C ALA A 259 20.32 -12.56 14.38
N CYS A 260 20.18 -11.46 15.12
CA CYS A 260 19.98 -10.17 14.49
C CYS A 260 21.24 -9.73 13.76
N GLU A 261 21.06 -9.16 12.57
CA GLU A 261 22.14 -8.49 11.87
C GLU A 261 22.44 -7.13 12.51
N GLY A 262 23.62 -7.03 13.13
CA GLY A 262 24.04 -5.82 13.82
C GLY A 262 23.06 -5.42 14.94
N ALA A 263 22.78 -4.12 15.04
CA ALA A 263 21.92 -3.53 16.08
C ALA A 263 20.52 -3.13 15.56
N GLY A 264 20.18 -3.42 14.30
CA GLY A 264 18.91 -3.04 13.69
C GLY A 264 17.73 -3.84 14.26
N LEU A 265 16.72 -3.14 14.79
CA LEU A 265 15.52 -3.72 15.40
C LEU A 265 14.25 -3.12 14.80
N LEU A 266 13.14 -3.86 14.87
CA LEU A 266 11.79 -3.35 14.58
C LEU A 266 11.14 -2.72 15.82
N ASP A 267 11.73 -1.65 16.32
CA ASP A 267 11.36 -0.99 17.58
C ASP A 267 10.66 0.38 17.38
N ASP A 268 10.27 0.73 16.16
CA ASP A 268 9.60 1.99 15.81
C ASP A 268 8.14 1.78 15.34
N PRO A 269 7.32 2.85 15.22
CA PRO A 269 5.90 2.71 14.88
C PRO A 269 5.65 2.67 13.37
N TYR A 270 6.64 2.40 12.52
CA TYR A 270 6.42 2.43 11.06
C TYR A 270 5.97 1.05 10.54
N GLU A 271 6.39 0.66 9.35
CA GLU A 271 5.93 -0.56 8.65
C GLU A 271 6.24 -1.83 9.45
N GLY A 272 7.40 -1.88 10.12
CA GLY A 272 7.84 -3.01 10.95
C GLY A 272 6.93 -3.32 12.14
N GLU A 273 6.04 -2.40 12.53
CA GLU A 273 5.04 -2.65 13.56
C GLU A 273 4.03 -3.75 13.15
N LEU A 274 3.83 -3.96 11.84
CA LEU A 274 3.05 -5.08 11.31
C LEU A 274 3.59 -6.44 11.80
N PHE A 275 4.91 -6.63 11.75
CA PHE A 275 5.54 -7.85 12.23
C PHE A 275 5.48 -7.96 13.76
N THR A 276 5.54 -6.82 14.47
CA THR A 276 5.35 -6.78 15.94
C THR A 276 3.96 -7.31 16.31
N HIS A 277 2.91 -6.86 15.64
CA HIS A 277 1.55 -7.36 15.86
C HIS A 277 1.42 -8.85 15.51
N PHE A 278 2.07 -9.31 14.44
CA PHE A 278 2.06 -10.73 14.09
C PHE A 278 2.66 -11.60 15.21
N LEU A 279 3.82 -11.21 15.75
CA LEU A 279 4.42 -11.86 16.91
C LEU A 279 3.49 -11.84 18.12
N HIS A 280 2.92 -10.69 18.45
CA HIS A 280 2.03 -10.51 19.61
C HIS A 280 0.77 -11.36 19.51
N LEU A 281 0.10 -11.37 18.37
CA LEU A 281 -1.23 -11.96 18.22
C LEU A 281 -1.19 -13.46 17.92
N PHE A 282 -0.25 -13.93 17.11
CA PHE A 282 -0.30 -15.29 16.58
C PHE A 282 0.75 -16.24 17.17
N THR A 283 1.89 -15.75 17.63
CA THR A 283 2.93 -16.68 18.12
C THR A 283 2.69 -17.15 19.56
N ALA A 284 3.40 -18.21 19.94
CA ALA A 284 3.38 -18.80 21.28
C ALA A 284 4.28 -18.05 22.29
N LEU A 285 4.67 -16.79 22.00
CA LEU A 285 5.46 -15.99 22.94
C LEU A 285 4.78 -15.89 24.31
N PRO A 286 5.51 -16.06 25.43
CA PRO A 286 4.97 -15.87 26.75
C PRO A 286 4.38 -14.46 26.94
N PRO A 287 3.38 -14.27 27.82
CA PRO A 287 2.80 -12.95 28.09
C PRO A 287 3.83 -11.86 28.46
N ALA A 288 4.89 -12.24 29.18
CA ALA A 288 5.97 -11.34 29.55
C ALA A 288 6.75 -10.81 28.33
N ASP A 289 6.98 -11.67 27.33
CA ASP A 289 7.66 -11.30 26.08
C ASP A 289 6.74 -10.48 25.18
N LYS A 290 5.46 -10.84 25.09
CA LYS A 290 4.45 -10.03 24.39
C LYS A 290 4.40 -8.60 24.94
N ALA A 291 4.39 -8.45 26.27
CA ALA A 291 4.48 -7.14 26.91
C ALA A 291 5.84 -6.45 26.67
N ALA A 292 6.94 -7.21 26.58
CA ALA A 292 8.26 -6.68 26.31
C ALA A 292 8.37 -6.07 24.91
N LEU A 293 7.71 -6.64 23.89
CA LEU A 293 7.65 -6.07 22.53
C LEU A 293 7.21 -4.60 22.57
N TRP A 294 6.07 -4.32 23.21
CA TRP A 294 5.54 -2.96 23.32
C TRP A 294 6.38 -2.07 24.21
N ARG A 295 6.99 -2.60 25.28
CA ARG A 295 7.91 -1.82 26.12
C ARG A 295 9.14 -1.34 25.34
N ALA A 296 9.72 -2.19 24.50
CA ALA A 296 10.88 -1.85 23.69
C ALA A 296 10.58 -0.74 22.67
N LYS A 297 9.35 -0.69 22.15
CA LYS A 297 8.93 0.28 21.13
C LYS A 297 8.60 1.68 21.66
N ARG A 298 8.20 1.79 22.92
CA ARG A 298 7.70 3.05 23.51
C ARG A 298 8.64 4.23 23.37
N ALA A 299 9.96 4.01 23.35
CA ALA A 299 10.93 5.08 23.22
C ALA A 299 10.91 5.77 21.84
N LYS A 300 10.37 5.09 20.81
CA LYS A 300 10.31 5.62 19.43
C LYS A 300 8.90 6.05 19.00
N LEU A 301 7.86 5.70 19.76
CA LEU A 301 6.53 6.29 19.58
C LEU A 301 6.52 7.68 20.24
N LEU A 302 6.82 8.71 19.45
CA LEU A 302 7.00 10.07 19.93
C LEU A 302 6.00 11.04 19.31
N SER A 303 5.60 12.04 20.09
CA SER A 303 4.82 13.18 19.59
C SER A 303 5.75 14.28 19.09
N ALA A 304 5.43 14.83 17.91
CA ALA A 304 6.06 16.02 17.36
C ALA A 304 5.00 17.07 16.99
N GLU A 305 5.43 18.33 16.91
CA GLU A 305 4.55 19.45 16.57
C GLU A 305 5.05 20.11 15.29
N TYR A 306 4.27 20.01 14.22
CA TYR A 306 4.57 20.72 12.98
C TYR A 306 4.20 22.20 13.14
N ARG A 307 5.15 23.08 12.81
CA ARG A 307 4.98 24.55 12.80
C ARG A 307 5.77 25.15 11.64
N MET A 308 5.09 25.84 10.73
CA MET A 308 5.77 26.54 9.63
C MET A 308 4.92 27.68 9.08
N ALA A 309 5.52 28.84 8.86
CA ALA A 309 4.88 30.01 8.24
C ALA A 309 3.48 30.35 8.82
N GLY A 310 3.33 30.29 10.14
CA GLY A 310 2.06 30.57 10.83
C GLY A 310 1.03 29.43 10.81
N LEU A 311 1.31 28.32 10.14
CA LEU A 311 0.52 27.09 10.25
C LEU A 311 0.99 26.24 11.42
N GLY A 312 0.02 25.71 12.16
CA GLY A 312 0.24 24.89 13.35
C GLY A 312 0.20 25.69 14.66
N PRO A 313 0.39 25.02 15.82
CA PRO A 313 0.88 23.64 15.95
C PRO A 313 -0.09 22.60 15.40
N ILE A 314 0.44 21.62 14.66
CA ILE A 314 -0.27 20.38 14.33
C ILE A 314 0.48 19.23 15.00
N THR A 315 -0.19 18.54 15.92
CA THR A 315 0.38 17.39 16.64
C THR A 315 0.37 16.16 15.73
N VAL A 316 1.52 15.50 15.57
CA VAL A 316 1.72 14.31 14.74
C VAL A 316 2.55 13.24 15.47
N GLU A 317 2.49 12.00 14.98
CA GLU A 317 3.51 10.98 15.27
C GLU A 317 4.82 11.40 14.61
N GLN A 318 5.93 11.44 15.35
CA GLN A 318 7.24 11.73 14.76
C GLN A 318 7.59 10.62 13.76
N GLY A 319 7.96 11.01 12.53
CA GLY A 319 8.38 10.09 11.49
C GLY A 319 9.86 9.72 11.58
N TYR A 320 10.30 8.72 10.81
CA TYR A 320 11.73 8.46 10.64
C TYR A 320 12.34 9.58 9.81
N TRP A 321 11.88 9.71 8.57
CA TRP A 321 12.00 10.91 7.74
C TRP A 321 10.67 11.66 7.61
N PHE A 322 9.56 11.06 8.07
CA PHE A 322 8.19 11.47 7.74
C PHE A 322 7.85 11.23 6.25
N SER A 323 8.54 10.26 5.65
CA SER A 323 8.22 9.72 4.32
C SER A 323 6.81 9.15 4.32
N SER A 324 6.05 9.32 3.24
CA SER A 324 4.70 8.73 3.16
C SER A 324 4.72 7.20 3.26
N HIS A 325 5.84 6.54 2.94
CA HIS A 325 5.99 5.09 3.04
C HIS A 325 5.82 4.57 4.49
N GLU A 326 6.25 5.36 5.48
CA GLU A 326 6.24 4.99 6.91
C GLU A 326 4.84 4.69 7.46
N LEU A 327 3.79 5.17 6.79
CA LEU A 327 2.40 4.98 7.19
C LEU A 327 1.81 3.64 6.72
N TRP A 328 2.55 2.82 5.95
CA TRP A 328 2.04 1.64 5.24
C TRP A 328 1.12 0.74 6.06
N LYS A 329 1.44 0.54 7.34
CA LYS A 329 0.70 -0.34 8.26
C LYS A 329 -0.81 -0.10 8.31
N VAL A 330 -1.27 1.13 8.03
CA VAL A 330 -2.70 1.48 8.03
C VAL A 330 -3.44 1.03 6.77
N LEU A 331 -2.72 0.66 5.71
CA LEU A 331 -3.30 -0.04 4.57
C LEU A 331 -3.68 -1.47 4.95
N GLU A 332 -3.01 -2.09 5.92
CA GLU A 332 -3.16 -3.53 6.19
C GLU A 332 -3.94 -3.85 7.46
N LEU A 333 -3.68 -3.12 8.55
CA LEU A 333 -4.36 -3.32 9.82
C LEU A 333 -5.39 -2.22 10.08
N PRO A 334 -6.47 -2.51 10.84
CA PRO A 334 -7.54 -1.55 11.09
C PRO A 334 -7.18 -0.49 12.15
N TYR A 335 -6.02 0.16 12.02
CA TYR A 335 -5.55 1.21 12.93
C TYR A 335 -6.57 2.34 13.09
N PHE A 336 -7.29 2.70 12.03
CA PHE A 336 -8.30 3.76 12.06
C PHE A 336 -9.60 3.40 12.78
N ASP A 337 -9.73 2.18 13.30
CA ASP A 337 -10.80 1.86 14.27
C ASP A 337 -10.53 2.44 15.65
N VAL A 338 -9.28 2.83 15.93
CA VAL A 338 -8.92 3.60 17.12
C VAL A 338 -9.03 5.08 16.78
N ASP A 339 -10.01 5.77 17.36
CA ASP A 339 -10.34 7.17 17.07
C ASP A 339 -9.11 8.10 17.16
N LEU A 340 -8.32 7.94 18.22
CA LEU A 340 -7.10 8.71 18.44
C LEU A 340 -6.10 8.55 17.29
N VAL A 341 -5.87 7.32 16.82
CA VAL A 341 -4.94 7.04 15.72
C VAL A 341 -5.45 7.65 14.42
N ARG A 342 -6.75 7.49 14.13
CA ARG A 342 -7.39 8.09 12.95
C ARG A 342 -7.24 9.61 12.92
N ARG A 343 -7.44 10.28 14.06
CA ARG A 343 -7.27 11.74 14.19
C ARG A 343 -5.82 12.17 14.05
N LEU A 344 -4.90 11.46 14.70
CA LEU A 344 -3.46 11.69 14.62
C LEU A 344 -2.92 11.57 13.19
N TYR A 345 -3.37 10.55 12.45
CA TYR A 345 -2.92 10.33 11.07
C TYR A 345 -3.59 11.31 10.10
N ARG A 346 -4.82 11.76 10.38
CA ARG A 346 -5.39 12.92 9.67
C ARG A 346 -4.56 14.19 9.88
N ASN A 347 -4.05 14.42 11.08
CA ASN A 347 -3.11 15.51 11.36
C ASN A 347 -1.79 15.36 10.60
N ALA A 348 -1.28 14.13 10.44
CA ALA A 348 -0.09 13.89 9.61
C ALA A 348 -0.29 14.39 8.17
N GLU A 349 -1.49 14.19 7.61
CA GLU A 349 -1.81 14.65 6.25
C GLU A 349 -2.06 16.17 6.17
N ARG A 350 -2.55 16.79 7.25
CA ARG A 350 -2.56 18.27 7.39
C ARG A 350 -1.14 18.82 7.31
N ALA A 351 -0.22 18.27 8.11
CA ALA A 351 1.17 18.66 8.08
C ALA A 351 1.81 18.40 6.69
N ARG A 352 1.57 17.22 6.10
CA ARG A 352 2.16 16.80 4.82
C ARG A 352 1.78 17.74 3.67
N THR A 353 0.48 17.94 3.48
CA THR A 353 -0.04 18.77 2.39
C THR A 353 0.31 20.23 2.58
N CYS A 354 0.19 20.75 3.81
CA CYS A 354 0.47 22.15 4.08
C CYS A 354 1.96 22.50 4.09
N ASN A 355 2.83 21.55 4.45
CA ASN A 355 4.29 21.70 4.28
C ASN A 355 4.65 21.99 2.83
N SER A 356 4.21 21.14 1.91
CA SER A 356 4.48 21.35 0.48
C SER A 356 3.83 22.64 -0.04
N ALA A 357 2.62 22.96 0.39
CA ALA A 357 1.95 24.20 -0.04
C ALA A 357 2.67 25.47 0.43
N VAL A 358 3.16 25.51 1.68
CA VAL A 358 3.91 26.65 2.23
C VAL A 358 5.28 26.79 1.58
N LEU A 359 6.00 25.68 1.41
CA LEU A 359 7.31 25.64 0.78
C LEU A 359 7.26 25.76 -0.75
N ARG A 360 6.05 25.78 -1.33
CA ARG A 360 5.80 25.80 -2.78
C ARG A 360 6.43 24.61 -3.51
N VAL A 361 6.51 23.46 -2.84
CA VAL A 361 6.93 22.19 -3.44
C VAL A 361 5.77 21.66 -4.30
N PRO A 362 5.97 21.37 -5.60
CA PRO A 362 4.92 20.93 -6.52
C PRO A 362 4.62 19.42 -6.41
N GLY A 363 4.68 18.87 -5.20
CA GLY A 363 4.47 17.44 -4.94
C GLY A 363 4.65 17.08 -3.46
N LEU A 364 4.64 15.78 -3.18
CA LEU A 364 4.81 15.23 -1.83
C LEU A 364 6.01 14.26 -1.80
N PHE A 365 6.61 14.12 -0.62
CA PHE A 365 7.85 13.38 -0.42
C PHE A 365 7.61 11.97 0.11
N ALA A 366 8.37 11.02 -0.42
CA ALA A 366 8.50 9.68 0.11
C ALA A 366 9.78 9.02 -0.46
N SER A 367 10.25 7.95 0.19
CA SER A 367 11.44 7.19 -0.19
C SER A 367 11.30 6.65 -1.62
N VAL A 368 12.22 6.95 -2.54
CA VAL A 368 11.96 6.68 -3.97
C VAL A 368 13.24 6.54 -4.79
N ASN A 369 13.17 5.87 -5.94
CA ASN A 369 14.28 5.87 -6.87
C ASN A 369 14.54 7.29 -7.42
N ASN A 370 15.83 7.60 -7.59
CA ASN A 370 16.29 8.86 -8.15
C ASN A 370 16.16 8.87 -9.68
N SER A 371 16.45 10.03 -10.26
CA SER A 371 16.38 10.27 -11.70
C SER A 371 17.21 9.28 -12.54
N THR A 372 16.71 8.98 -13.73
CA THR A 372 17.48 8.28 -14.76
C THR A 372 18.49 9.23 -15.37
N ASP A 373 19.73 8.79 -15.51
CA ASP A 373 20.71 9.44 -16.39
C ASP A 373 20.37 9.08 -17.85
N PRO A 374 19.95 10.04 -18.69
CA PRO A 374 19.55 9.76 -20.07
C PRO A 374 20.70 9.25 -20.95
N ALA A 375 21.96 9.50 -20.58
CA ALA A 375 23.11 9.07 -21.37
C ALA A 375 23.44 7.59 -21.17
N SER A 376 23.29 7.09 -19.93
CA SER A 376 23.59 5.70 -19.59
C SER A 376 22.36 4.80 -19.53
N ASP A 377 21.15 5.39 -19.53
CA ASP A 377 19.90 4.70 -19.20
C ASP A 377 20.03 3.95 -17.86
N SER A 378 20.51 4.64 -16.82
CA SER A 378 20.63 4.08 -15.47
C SER A 378 19.99 4.97 -14.41
N ILE A 379 19.34 4.36 -13.43
CA ILE A 379 18.86 5.04 -12.23
C ILE A 379 20.05 5.48 -11.39
N SER A 380 20.10 6.77 -11.03
CA SER A 380 21.25 7.39 -10.34
C SER A 380 21.39 6.97 -8.87
N GLY A 381 20.44 6.21 -8.34
CA GLY A 381 20.43 5.69 -6.97
C GLY A 381 19.03 5.66 -6.36
N TYR A 382 18.95 5.37 -5.07
CA TYR A 382 17.71 5.37 -4.29
C TYR A 382 17.77 6.46 -3.21
N ILE A 383 16.73 7.29 -3.11
CA ILE A 383 16.60 8.35 -2.13
C ILE A 383 15.72 7.83 -1.00
N SER A 384 16.34 7.26 0.04
CA SER A 384 15.63 6.95 1.29
C SER A 384 15.20 8.21 2.06
N PRO A 385 16.04 9.25 2.24
CA PRO A 385 15.75 10.31 3.19
C PRO A 385 14.89 11.44 2.59
N ALA A 386 13.64 11.16 2.20
CA ALA A 386 12.72 12.15 1.63
C ALA A 386 11.41 12.25 2.43
N GLY A 387 11.26 13.32 3.22
CA GLY A 387 10.08 13.59 4.04
C GLY A 387 10.03 15.01 4.59
N ILE A 388 9.78 15.18 5.89
CA ILE A 388 9.61 16.50 6.54
C ILE A 388 10.52 16.60 7.79
N PRO A 389 11.69 17.27 7.69
CA PRO A 389 12.71 17.28 8.74
C PRO A 389 12.22 17.79 10.10
N SER A 390 11.33 18.79 10.13
CA SER A 390 10.89 19.41 11.38
C SER A 390 10.13 18.45 12.30
N ILE A 391 9.53 17.39 11.74
CA ILE A 391 8.72 16.39 12.45
C ILE A 391 9.23 14.96 12.25
N ALA A 392 10.49 14.83 11.80
CA ALA A 392 11.19 13.57 11.62
C ALA A 392 12.28 13.36 12.68
N SER A 393 12.66 12.12 12.97
CA SER A 393 13.84 11.83 13.79
C SER A 393 15.14 12.10 13.01
N GLN A 394 15.18 11.74 11.73
CA GLN A 394 16.28 11.99 10.81
C GLN A 394 16.10 13.35 10.12
N LYS A 395 17.05 14.26 10.37
CA LYS A 395 16.95 15.67 9.93
C LYS A 395 17.58 15.92 8.57
N ASP A 396 18.64 15.18 8.23
CA ASP A 396 19.30 15.27 6.94
C ASP A 396 18.46 14.56 5.88
N GLN A 397 17.93 15.35 4.95
CA GLN A 397 16.95 14.89 3.97
C GLN A 397 17.15 15.53 2.60
N TYR A 398 16.63 14.85 1.58
CA TYR A 398 16.70 15.23 0.17
C TYR A 398 15.31 15.64 -0.33
N HIS A 399 15.16 16.89 -0.76
CA HIS A 399 13.86 17.49 -1.14
C HIS A 399 13.79 17.94 -2.59
N GLU A 400 14.73 17.50 -3.44
CA GLU A 400 14.71 17.88 -4.86
C GLU A 400 13.87 16.94 -5.73
N VAL A 401 13.37 15.83 -5.19
CA VAL A 401 12.57 14.82 -5.90
C VAL A 401 11.25 14.59 -5.17
N VAL A 402 10.16 14.56 -5.93
CA VAL A 402 8.80 14.23 -5.46
C VAL A 402 8.28 13.03 -6.23
N THR A 403 7.28 12.35 -5.67
CA THR A 403 6.75 11.11 -6.24
C THR A 403 5.23 11.02 -6.08
N PRO A 404 4.49 10.56 -7.11
CA PRO A 404 3.03 10.47 -7.04
C PRO A 404 2.53 9.68 -5.83
N TYR A 405 3.22 8.59 -5.45
CA TYR A 405 2.82 7.79 -4.30
C TYR A 405 2.98 8.53 -2.97
N GLY A 406 3.73 9.63 -2.90
CA GLY A 406 3.76 10.52 -1.74
C GLY A 406 2.37 10.99 -1.30
N ALA A 407 1.38 10.97 -2.20
CA ALA A 407 -0.01 11.32 -1.92
C ALA A 407 -0.89 10.18 -1.37
N TRP A 408 -0.42 8.92 -1.34
CA TRP A 408 -1.26 7.77 -0.97
C TRP A 408 -1.92 7.91 0.41
N PRO A 409 -1.24 8.38 1.49
CA PRO A 409 -1.89 8.44 2.79
C PRO A 409 -2.96 9.55 2.82
N THR A 410 -2.73 10.64 2.08
CA THR A 410 -3.73 11.69 1.90
C THR A 410 -4.95 11.16 1.14
N ILE A 411 -4.75 10.35 0.10
CA ILE A 411 -5.84 9.72 -0.67
C ILE A 411 -6.71 8.85 0.24
N LEU A 412 -6.10 8.11 1.17
CA LEU A 412 -6.81 7.23 2.11
C LEU A 412 -7.73 8.03 3.07
N HIS A 413 -7.36 9.26 3.42
CA HIS A 413 -8.14 10.13 4.31
C HIS A 413 -9.11 11.08 3.58
N ASP A 414 -8.67 11.68 2.48
CA ASP A 414 -9.47 12.55 1.61
C ASP A 414 -8.99 12.40 0.16
N SER A 415 -9.70 11.57 -0.60
CA SER A 415 -9.37 11.28 -1.99
C SER A 415 -9.39 12.51 -2.90
N ARG A 416 -10.18 13.55 -2.58
CA ARG A 416 -10.23 14.79 -3.37
C ARG A 416 -8.90 15.53 -3.30
N VAL A 417 -8.40 15.74 -2.09
CA VAL A 417 -7.13 16.45 -1.87
C VAL A 417 -5.94 15.59 -2.31
N GLY A 418 -5.94 14.30 -1.95
CA GLY A 418 -4.87 13.39 -2.33
C GLY A 418 -4.72 13.27 -3.85
N LEU A 419 -5.82 13.13 -4.58
CA LEU A 419 -5.78 13.06 -6.05
C LEU A 419 -5.42 14.39 -6.70
N ALA A 420 -5.73 15.54 -6.08
CA ALA A 420 -5.23 16.83 -6.56
C ALA A 420 -3.69 16.91 -6.47
N TRP A 421 -3.08 16.42 -5.38
CA TRP A 421 -1.62 16.33 -5.27
C TRP A 421 -1.01 15.33 -6.25
N TRP A 422 -1.62 14.15 -6.39
CA TRP A 422 -1.19 13.16 -7.38
C TRP A 422 -1.24 13.72 -8.80
N HIS A 423 -2.37 14.32 -9.19
CA HIS A 423 -2.57 15.03 -10.46
C HIS A 423 -1.48 16.07 -10.71
N ARG A 424 -1.14 16.84 -9.67
CA ARG A 424 -0.14 17.87 -9.81
C ARG A 424 1.23 17.33 -10.19
N MET A 425 1.63 16.20 -9.63
CA MET A 425 2.90 15.55 -9.98
C MET A 425 2.84 14.90 -11.37
N VAL A 426 1.73 14.24 -11.72
CA VAL A 426 1.67 13.48 -12.98
C VAL A 426 1.45 14.33 -14.23
N THR A 427 0.98 15.57 -14.09
CA THR A 427 0.89 16.51 -15.21
C THR A 427 2.26 16.99 -15.70
N ALA A 428 3.32 16.80 -14.93
CA ALA A 428 4.69 17.12 -15.33
C ALA A 428 5.19 16.23 -16.46
N LYS A 429 6.15 16.73 -17.25
CA LYS A 429 6.70 16.01 -18.40
C LYS A 429 7.23 14.62 -18.02
N LYS A 430 6.95 13.62 -18.86
CA LYS A 430 7.27 12.19 -18.63
C LYS A 430 6.64 11.54 -17.39
N MET A 431 5.74 12.21 -16.66
CA MET A 431 5.14 11.62 -15.45
C MET A 431 3.89 10.76 -15.67
N GLN A 432 3.50 10.56 -16.93
CA GLN A 432 2.62 9.46 -17.35
C GLN A 432 3.27 8.70 -18.50
N ASN A 433 3.06 7.39 -18.52
CA ASN A 433 3.62 6.44 -19.46
C ASN A 433 2.58 5.34 -19.79
N PRO A 434 2.84 4.43 -20.75
CA PRO A 434 1.90 3.36 -21.12
C PRO A 434 1.50 2.39 -20.00
N TYR A 435 2.14 2.49 -18.83
CA TYR A 435 1.91 1.69 -17.63
C TYR A 435 1.40 2.54 -16.45
N GLY A 436 0.93 3.77 -16.67
CA GLY A 436 0.40 4.67 -15.64
C GLY A 436 1.35 5.80 -15.26
N SER A 437 1.40 6.14 -13.97
CA SER A 437 2.35 7.11 -13.44
C SER A 437 3.79 6.61 -13.50
N THR A 438 4.71 7.57 -13.62
CA THR A 438 6.16 7.34 -13.55
C THR A 438 6.64 7.48 -12.11
N GLU A 439 7.72 6.77 -11.77
CA GLU A 439 8.29 6.66 -10.41
C GLU A 439 8.43 7.99 -9.67
N SER A 440 9.17 8.97 -10.21
CA SER A 440 9.45 10.23 -9.54
C SER A 440 9.91 11.32 -10.51
N ALA A 441 9.81 12.57 -10.08
CA ALA A 441 10.29 13.74 -10.82
C ALA A 441 11.09 14.66 -9.92
N ARG A 442 12.12 15.31 -10.49
CA ARG A 442 12.72 16.47 -9.83
C ARG A 442 11.73 17.62 -9.76
N VAL A 443 11.74 18.35 -8.65
CA VAL A 443 10.89 19.54 -8.44
C VAL A 443 11.18 20.66 -9.43
N ASP A 444 12.39 20.69 -9.99
CA ASP A 444 12.81 21.65 -11.03
C ASP A 444 12.40 21.23 -12.45
N GLY A 445 11.84 20.03 -12.63
CA GLY A 445 11.36 19.52 -13.90
C GLY A 445 12.44 19.12 -14.92
N LYS A 446 13.70 19.04 -14.50
CA LYS A 446 14.83 18.74 -15.39
C LYS A 446 15.07 17.26 -15.63
N LEU A 447 14.68 16.40 -14.68
CA LEU A 447 14.82 14.95 -14.80
C LEU A 447 13.65 14.21 -14.14
N VAL A 448 13.46 12.97 -14.57
CA VAL A 448 12.52 11.99 -13.99
C VAL A 448 13.24 10.66 -13.76
N ALA A 449 12.72 9.84 -12.85
CA ALA A 449 13.06 8.43 -12.80
C ALA A 449 12.19 7.69 -13.84
N ALA A 450 12.74 7.38 -15.01
CA ALA A 450 12.05 6.62 -16.07
C ALA A 450 11.92 5.14 -15.67
N LEU A 451 11.11 4.89 -14.65
CA LEU A 451 10.95 3.63 -13.95
C LEU A 451 9.48 3.48 -13.51
N VAL A 452 9.04 2.24 -13.36
CA VAL A 452 7.78 1.90 -12.69
C VAL A 452 8.02 0.79 -11.67
N THR A 453 7.64 1.02 -10.41
CA THR A 453 7.75 0.03 -9.32
C THR A 453 6.40 -0.23 -8.65
N TRP A 454 6.27 -1.33 -7.90
CA TRP A 454 5.08 -1.55 -7.08
C TRP A 454 4.92 -0.45 -6.02
N ASP A 455 5.99 -0.10 -5.32
CA ASP A 455 6.01 0.88 -4.22
C ASP A 455 5.53 2.26 -4.69
N SER A 456 6.03 2.74 -5.83
CA SER A 456 5.69 4.08 -6.34
C SER A 456 4.33 4.16 -7.04
N LYS A 457 3.63 3.04 -7.23
CA LYS A 457 2.41 2.95 -8.04
C LYS A 457 1.27 2.30 -7.29
N VAL A 458 1.43 1.02 -6.97
CA VAL A 458 0.36 0.18 -6.44
C VAL A 458 0.06 0.51 -4.98
N THR A 459 0.95 1.15 -4.24
CA THR A 459 0.61 1.75 -2.94
C THR A 459 -0.51 2.80 -3.06
N THR A 460 -0.46 3.64 -4.11
CA THR A 460 -1.53 4.61 -4.43
C THR A 460 -2.83 3.89 -4.82
N VAL A 461 -2.72 2.84 -5.63
CA VAL A 461 -3.87 2.00 -6.01
C VAL A 461 -4.51 1.42 -4.75
N MET A 462 -3.73 0.86 -3.83
CA MET A 462 -4.26 0.30 -2.59
C MET A 462 -4.94 1.35 -1.72
N ALA A 463 -4.46 2.60 -1.69
CA ALA A 463 -5.16 3.68 -1.01
C ALA A 463 -6.54 3.97 -1.63
N LEU A 464 -6.65 3.98 -2.97
CA LEU A 464 -7.93 4.14 -3.68
C LEU A 464 -8.91 2.99 -3.41
N LEU A 465 -8.37 1.79 -3.21
CA LEU A 465 -9.14 0.60 -2.85
C LEU A 465 -9.44 0.53 -1.34
N GLY A 466 -9.03 1.53 -0.54
CA GLY A 466 -9.26 1.60 0.90
C GLY A 466 -8.38 0.67 1.75
N GLY A 467 -7.21 0.26 1.24
CA GLY A 467 -6.33 -0.73 1.88
C GLY A 467 -6.95 -2.13 1.87
N VAL A 468 -6.70 -2.93 2.90
CA VAL A 468 -7.33 -4.23 3.20
C VAL A 468 -7.68 -4.39 4.69
N GLY A 469 -7.57 -3.32 5.49
CA GLY A 469 -7.80 -3.35 6.94
C GLY A 469 -9.20 -3.81 7.36
N ASP A 470 -10.22 -3.60 6.53
CA ASP A 470 -11.58 -4.15 6.72
C ASP A 470 -11.65 -5.67 6.52
N LEU A 471 -10.93 -6.22 5.54
CA LEU A 471 -10.81 -7.66 5.32
C LEU A 471 -10.06 -8.31 6.48
N VAL A 472 -8.95 -7.71 6.89
CA VAL A 472 -8.18 -8.18 8.05
C VAL A 472 -9.02 -8.10 9.32
N ARG A 473 -9.72 -6.99 9.56
CA ARG A 473 -10.65 -6.84 10.69
C ARG A 473 -11.71 -7.94 10.72
N ARG A 474 -12.30 -8.27 9.56
CA ARG A 474 -13.31 -9.34 9.43
C ARG A 474 -12.75 -10.66 9.96
N LYS A 475 -11.57 -11.06 9.51
CA LYS A 475 -10.93 -12.32 9.93
C LYS A 475 -10.38 -12.25 11.36
N MET A 476 -9.83 -11.12 11.81
CA MET A 476 -9.39 -10.94 13.21
C MET A 476 -10.55 -11.10 14.20
N LYS A 477 -11.78 -10.70 13.82
CA LYS A 477 -12.98 -10.92 14.63
C LYS A 477 -13.33 -12.41 14.68
N THR A 478 -13.26 -13.10 13.55
CA THR A 478 -13.45 -14.57 13.48
C THR A 478 -12.43 -15.31 14.33
N ASP A 479 -11.16 -14.91 14.27
CA ASP A 479 -10.06 -15.55 14.99
C ASP A 479 -9.94 -15.06 16.46
N GLY A 480 -10.81 -14.15 16.90
CA GLY A 480 -10.86 -13.67 18.29
C GLY A 480 -9.72 -12.72 18.71
N VAL A 481 -8.92 -12.22 17.78
CA VAL A 481 -7.73 -11.37 18.05
C VAL A 481 -7.98 -9.87 17.87
N TYR A 482 -9.12 -9.47 17.28
CA TYR A 482 -9.43 -8.06 17.01
C TYR A 482 -9.47 -7.17 18.27
N ARG A 483 -10.08 -7.66 19.36
CA ARG A 483 -10.17 -6.86 20.60
C ARG A 483 -8.79 -6.60 21.22
N GLU A 484 -7.91 -7.60 21.16
CA GLU A 484 -6.53 -7.46 21.66
C GLU A 484 -5.75 -6.44 20.83
N PHE A 485 -5.89 -6.46 19.50
CA PHE A 485 -5.30 -5.43 18.63
C PHE A 485 -5.76 -4.02 19.03
N VAL A 486 -7.07 -3.79 19.10
CA VAL A 486 -7.62 -2.47 19.46
C VAL A 486 -7.11 -2.03 20.84
N ALA A 487 -7.17 -2.92 21.84
CA ALA A 487 -6.74 -2.61 23.20
C ALA A 487 -5.24 -2.25 23.29
N VAL A 488 -4.39 -2.97 22.56
CA VAL A 488 -2.96 -2.69 22.49
C VAL A 488 -2.68 -1.36 21.80
N THR A 489 -3.27 -1.15 20.61
CA THR A 489 -3.08 0.07 19.83
C THR A 489 -3.57 1.30 20.60
N GLU A 490 -4.79 1.25 21.14
CA GLU A 490 -5.34 2.35 21.95
C GLU A 490 -4.48 2.62 23.18
N ARG A 491 -4.02 1.59 23.89
CA ARG A 491 -3.16 1.75 25.07
C ARG A 491 -1.81 2.40 24.72
N GLU A 492 -1.12 1.95 23.68
CA GLU A 492 0.20 2.50 23.37
C GLU A 492 0.10 3.93 22.82
N TYR A 493 -0.88 4.22 21.96
CA TYR A 493 -1.09 5.57 21.43
C TYR A 493 -1.58 6.57 22.48
N SER A 494 -2.57 6.21 23.32
CA SER A 494 -3.09 7.12 24.36
C SER A 494 -2.08 7.46 25.46
N ARG A 495 -1.01 6.66 25.61
CA ARG A 495 0.11 6.97 26.53
C ARG A 495 0.99 8.12 26.05
N VAL A 496 0.98 8.41 24.75
CA VAL A 496 1.85 9.43 24.12
C VAL A 496 1.02 10.62 23.67
N PHE A 497 -0.14 10.37 23.07
CA PHE A 497 -0.97 11.38 22.44
C PHE A 497 -2.19 11.69 23.29
N GLY A 498 -2.14 12.81 24.01
CA GLY A 498 -3.27 13.36 24.75
C GLY A 498 -4.13 14.29 23.87
N ALA A 499 -4.18 15.57 24.23
CA ALA A 499 -4.87 16.58 23.43
C ALA A 499 -4.08 16.90 22.16
N LEU A 500 -4.64 16.57 20.99
CA LEU A 500 -4.08 16.87 19.68
C LEU A 500 -4.32 18.34 19.32
N LYS A 501 -3.31 19.00 18.74
CA LYS A 501 -3.39 20.38 18.24
C LYS A 501 -3.52 20.38 16.72
N GLY A 502 -4.10 21.46 16.19
CA GLY A 502 -4.20 21.70 14.75
C GLY A 502 -5.22 20.81 14.03
N GLU A 503 -6.14 20.19 14.77
CA GLU A 503 -7.22 19.37 14.20
C GLU A 503 -8.19 20.20 13.33
N ASP A 504 -8.20 21.51 13.52
CA ASP A 504 -8.97 22.53 12.79
C ASP A 504 -8.28 23.04 11.51
N VAL A 505 -6.98 22.76 11.33
CA VAL A 505 -6.23 23.22 10.14
C VAL A 505 -6.64 22.41 8.92
N GLU A 506 -7.30 22.99 7.94
CA GLU A 506 -7.70 22.27 6.72
C GLU A 506 -6.53 21.66 5.93
N LEU A 507 -6.80 20.58 5.19
CA LEU A 507 -5.82 20.03 4.25
C LEU A 507 -5.52 21.06 3.15
N CYS A 508 -4.25 21.19 2.77
CA CYS A 508 -3.84 22.17 1.77
C CYS A 508 -3.85 21.58 0.35
N LEU A 509 -4.24 22.38 -0.64
CA LEU A 509 -4.18 22.04 -2.06
C LEU A 509 -2.83 22.44 -2.68
N PRO A 510 -2.38 21.80 -3.77
CA PRO A 510 -1.16 22.18 -4.45
C PRO A 510 -1.26 23.60 -5.03
N ARG A 511 -0.17 24.37 -4.95
CA ARG A 511 -0.11 25.78 -5.42
C ARG A 511 0.87 26.04 -6.57
N GLY A 512 1.83 25.15 -6.83
CA GLY A 512 2.89 25.31 -7.84
C GLY A 512 3.01 24.08 -8.74
N ALA A 513 3.57 24.23 -9.95
CA ALA A 513 3.80 23.15 -10.92
C ALA A 513 5.25 22.70 -10.91
N ILE A 514 5.50 21.45 -11.30
CA ILE A 514 6.81 21.07 -11.78
C ILE A 514 7.01 21.81 -13.12
N PRO A 515 8.06 22.63 -13.28
CA PRO A 515 8.31 23.38 -14.50
C PRO A 515 8.52 22.48 -15.73
N ALA A 516 8.14 22.95 -16.92
CA ALA A 516 8.59 22.35 -18.16
C ALA A 516 10.01 22.85 -18.47
N ALA A 517 11.03 22.07 -18.10
CA ALA A 517 12.44 22.48 -18.15
C ALA A 517 13.26 21.68 -19.18
N GLY A 518 12.73 21.53 -20.40
CA GLY A 518 13.44 20.88 -21.53
C GLY A 518 13.20 19.39 -21.68
N LEU A 519 12.27 18.81 -20.92
CA LEU A 519 11.81 17.42 -21.10
C LEU A 519 10.59 17.35 -22.03
N ASP A 520 10.58 16.37 -22.92
CA ASP A 520 9.41 15.97 -23.71
C ASP A 520 8.69 14.78 -23.08
N ASP A 521 7.39 14.67 -23.32
CA ASP A 521 6.61 13.49 -22.90
C ASP A 521 7.13 12.22 -23.60
N PHE A 522 6.85 11.05 -23.02
CA PHE A 522 7.15 9.79 -23.67
C PHE A 522 6.36 9.67 -24.98
N SER A 523 7.00 9.23 -26.07
CA SER A 523 6.33 9.19 -27.39
C SER A 523 5.18 8.19 -27.47
N LEU A 524 5.14 7.16 -26.61
CA LEU A 524 4.00 6.24 -26.48
C LEU A 524 2.91 6.76 -25.52
N CYS A 525 3.13 7.89 -24.86
CA CYS A 525 2.16 8.56 -24.00
C CYS A 525 2.12 10.08 -24.27
N PRO A 526 1.89 10.51 -25.53
CA PRO A 526 1.97 11.91 -25.88
C PRO A 526 0.79 12.70 -25.31
N ALA A 527 1.01 14.00 -25.06
CA ALA A 527 -0.10 14.93 -24.90
C ALA A 527 -0.91 14.95 -26.21
N SER A 528 -2.22 14.73 -26.10
CA SER A 528 -3.15 14.74 -27.24
C SER A 528 -3.55 16.17 -27.61
#